data_AF-A0A3C1BED9-F1
#
_entry.id   AF-A0A3C1BED9-F1
#
_cell.length_a   1.000
_cell.length_b   1.000
_cell.length_c   1.000
_cell.angle_alpha   90.00
_cell.angle_beta   90.00
_cell.angle_gamma   90.00
#
_symmetry.space_group_name_H-M   'P 1'
#
loop_
_entity.id
_entity.type
_entity.pdbx_description
1 polymer ?
#
loop_
_entity_poly.entity_id
_entity_poly.type
_entity_poly.pdbx_seq_one_letter_code
_entity_poly.pdbx_strand_id
1 'polypeptide(L)'
;GKKYKIYKLVKTDFVKSNYSTNGITSQGNNYDEYVNSGDYYVLNIGSNQLQKFALRKKVIKLAFAAEADKINKFLTDNSADIDDAYLSKLGDYMNN
;
A
#
# COMPACT_ATOMS: atom_id res chain seq x y z
N GLY A 1 9.35 -14.20 0.48
CA GLY A 1 10.60 -14.97 0.35
C GLY A 1 11.20 -15.26 1.72
N LYS A 2 12.51 -15.56 1.76
CA LYS A 2 13.26 -15.96 2.96
C LYS A 2 13.69 -14.79 3.86
N LYS A 3 13.83 -13.58 3.30
CA LYS A 3 14.18 -12.35 4.04
C LYS A 3 12.97 -11.47 4.32
N TYR A 4 12.14 -11.21 3.30
CA TYR A 4 10.96 -10.37 3.43
C TYR A 4 9.69 -11.06 2.91
N LYS A 5 8.57 -10.75 3.55
CA LYS A 5 7.23 -11.09 3.08
C LYS A 5 6.41 -9.80 2.96
N ILE A 6 5.80 -9.58 1.79
CA ILE A 6 4.92 -8.43 1.56
C ILE A 6 3.48 -8.97 1.55
N TYR A 7 2.58 -8.29 2.25
CA TYR A 7 1.18 -8.65 2.36
C TYR A 7 0.29 -7.48 1.97
N LYS A 8 -0.86 -7.80 1.39
CA LYS A 8 -1.95 -6.86 1.13
C LYS A 8 -3.16 -7.29 1.96
N LEU A 9 -3.65 -6.38 2.79
CA LEU A 9 -4.91 -6.53 3.48
C LEU A 9 -5.95 -5.72 2.69
N VAL A 10 -6.94 -6.42 2.16
CA VAL A 10 -8.08 -5.80 1.50
C VAL A 10 -9.20 -5.68 2.53
N LYS A 11 -9.69 -4.46 2.72
CA LYS A 11 -10.81 -4.15 3.60
C LYS A 11 -11.89 -3.47 2.77
N THR A 12 -13.13 -3.86 3.01
CA THR A 12 -14.30 -3.23 2.39
C THR A 12 -15.06 -2.51 3.48
N ASP A 13 -15.15 -1.19 3.36
CA ASP A 13 -15.88 -0.34 4.29
C ASP A 13 -17.22 0.05 3.68
N PHE A 14 -18.30 -0.13 4.44
CA PHE A 14 -19.64 0.28 4.05
C PHE A 14 -19.85 1.76 4.43
N VAL A 15 -20.07 2.60 3.42
CA VAL A 15 -20.34 4.03 3.55
C VAL A 15 -21.83 4.24 3.30
N LYS A 16 -22.57 4.56 4.36
CA LYS A 16 -23.99 4.85 4.26
C LYS A 16 -24.23 6.17 3.53
N SER A 17 -25.32 6.23 2.76
CA SER A 17 -25.89 7.44 2.19
C SER A 17 -25.96 8.55 3.25
N ASN A 18 -25.36 9.70 2.93
CA ASN A 18 -25.31 10.88 3.79
C ASN A 18 -25.99 12.08 3.12
N TYR A 19 -26.86 11.81 2.14
CA TYR A 19 -27.57 12.84 1.42
C TYR A 19 -28.43 13.68 2.36
N SER A 20 -28.23 14.99 2.29
CA SER A 20 -29.08 15.98 2.94
C SER A 20 -29.40 17.11 1.97
N THR A 21 -30.61 17.66 2.08
CA THR A 21 -31.05 18.80 1.28
C THR A 21 -31.74 19.81 2.18
N ASN A 22 -31.37 21.08 2.02
CA ASN A 22 -31.98 22.19 2.76
C ASN A 22 -32.94 22.99 1.85
N GLY A 23 -33.41 22.40 0.75
CA GLY A 23 -34.30 23.03 -0.23
C GLY A 23 -33.64 24.03 -1.18
N ILE A 24 -32.45 24.55 -0.86
CA ILE A 24 -31.66 25.45 -1.72
C ILE A 24 -30.42 24.76 -2.28
N THR A 25 -29.78 23.90 -1.49
CA THR A 25 -28.62 23.10 -1.90
C THR A 25 -28.74 21.67 -1.39
N SER A 26 -28.24 20.74 -2.20
CA SER A 26 -28.17 19.31 -1.88
C SER A 26 -26.69 18.93 -1.73
N GLN A 27 -26.36 18.21 -0.66
CA GLN A 27 -25.00 17.76 -0.37
C GLN A 27 -25.00 16.28 0.01
N GLY A 28 -23.88 15.60 -0.25
CA GLY A 28 -23.69 14.18 0.06
C GLY A 28 -24.11 13.24 -1.07
N ASN A 29 -23.87 11.94 -0.85
CA ASN A 29 -24.22 10.85 -1.76
C ASN A 29 -25.59 10.27 -1.37
N ASN A 30 -26.49 10.10 -2.34
CA ASN A 30 -27.81 9.51 -2.10
C ASN A 30 -27.82 7.98 -2.06
N TYR A 31 -26.66 7.36 -2.24
CA TYR A 31 -26.49 5.92 -2.32
C TYR A 31 -25.55 5.44 -1.21
N ASP A 32 -25.78 4.20 -0.80
CA ASP A 32 -24.80 3.48 0.00
C ASP A 32 -23.67 3.01 -0.91
N GLU A 33 -22.43 3.14 -0.46
CA GLU A 33 -21.23 2.78 -1.22
C GLU A 33 -20.39 1.76 -0.43
N TYR A 34 -19.80 0.80 -1.14
CA TYR A 34 -18.77 -0.08 -0.58
C TYR A 34 -17.41 0.38 -1.09
N VAL A 35 -16.59 0.94 -0.21
CA VAL A 35 -15.26 1.45 -0.54
C VAL A 35 -14.22 0.40 -0.19
N ASN A 36 -13.46 -0.04 -1.18
CA ASN A 36 -12.33 -0.95 -0.98
C ASN A 36 -11.07 -0.16 -0.61
N SER A 37 -10.50 -0.45 0.54
CA SER A 37 -9.19 0.02 0.97
C SER A 37 -8.17 -1.13 0.94
N GLY A 38 -6.96 -0.81 0.47
CA GLY A 38 -5.85 -1.76 0.39
C GLY A 38 -4.70 -1.28 1.27
N ASP A 39 -4.47 -1.97 2.39
CA ASP A 39 -3.34 -1.73 3.28
C ASP A 39 -2.19 -2.68 2.94
N TYR A 40 -0.97 -2.15 2.82
CA TYR A 40 0.21 -2.93 2.50
C TYR A 40 1.13 -3.05 3.71
N TYR A 41 1.69 -4.24 3.88
CA TYR A 41 2.58 -4.56 5.00
C TYR A 41 3.82 -5.28 4.49
N VAL A 42 4.95 -5.03 5.14
CA VAL A 42 6.18 -5.80 4.95
C VAL A 42 6.61 -6.39 6.28
N LEU A 43 6.90 -7.70 6.28
CA LEU A 43 7.51 -8.41 7.38
C LEU A 43 8.97 -8.66 7.03
N ASN A 44 9.88 -8.15 7.86
CA ASN A 44 11.27 -8.57 7.86
C ASN A 44 11.39 -9.83 8.73
N ILE A 45 11.76 -10.96 8.13
CA ILE A 45 11.87 -12.25 8.82
C ILE A 45 13.05 -12.26 9.80
N GLY A 46 14.15 -11.58 9.46
CA GLY A 46 15.35 -11.55 10.30
C GLY A 46 15.13 -10.81 11.62
N SER A 47 14.40 -9.69 11.59
CA SER A 47 14.07 -8.92 12.80
C SER A 47 12.69 -9.23 13.38
N ASN A 48 11.90 -10.07 12.71
CA ASN A 48 10.49 -10.33 13.01
C ASN A 48 9.64 -9.04 13.15
N GLN A 49 9.97 -8.00 12.39
CA GLN A 49 9.26 -6.72 12.43
C GLN A 49 8.28 -6.60 11.27
N LEU A 50 7.01 -6.36 11.61
CA LEU A 50 5.95 -6.05 10.66
C LEU A 50 5.77 -4.53 10.59
N GLN A 51 5.81 -3.97 9.38
CA GLN A 51 5.63 -2.55 9.14
C GLN A 51 4.56 -2.32 8.06
N LYS A 52 3.58 -1.47 8.38
CA LYS A 52 2.60 -0.97 7.41
C LYS A 52 3.26 0.12 6.54
N PHE A 53 2.98 0.13 5.23
CA PHE A 53 3.45 1.16 4.33
C PHE A 53 2.40 1.54 3.28
N ALA A 54 2.50 2.78 2.78
CA ALA A 54 1.75 3.26 1.64
C ALA A 54 2.54 3.03 0.34
N LEU A 55 1.84 2.90 -0.79
CA LEU A 55 2.42 2.74 -2.13
C LEU A 55 3.10 4.03 -2.62
N ARG A 56 4.16 4.45 -1.94
CA ARG A 56 4.94 5.65 -2.25
C ARG A 56 6.43 5.32 -2.13
N LYS A 57 7.21 5.71 -3.14
CA LYS A 57 8.66 5.40 -3.22
C LYS A 57 9.42 5.75 -1.93
N LYS A 58 9.13 6.92 -1.35
CA LYS A 58 9.73 7.38 -0.09
C LYS A 58 9.43 6.44 1.08
N VAL A 59 8.19 5.96 1.20
CA VAL A 59 7.77 5.10 2.32
C VAL A 59 8.35 3.70 2.16
N ILE A 60 8.37 3.16 0.93
CA ILE A 60 9.01 1.89 0.62
C ILE A 60 10.51 1.95 0.96
N LYS A 61 11.21 3.01 0.55
CA LYS A 61 12.63 3.20 0.90
C LYS A 61 12.88 3.18 2.41
N LEU A 62 11.99 3.78 3.20
CA LEU A 62 12.09 3.74 4.67
C LEU A 62 11.84 2.32 5.22
N ALA A 63 10.89 1.58 4.66
CA ALA A 63 10.57 0.22 5.08
C ALA A 63 11.72 -0.78 4.82
N PHE A 64 12.58 -0.50 3.85
CA PHE A 64 13.77 -1.30 3.51
C PHE A 64 15.09 -0.58 3.81
N ALA A 65 15.11 0.33 4.80
CA ALA A 65 16.29 1.13 5.13
C ALA A 65 17.54 0.31 5.48
N ALA A 66 17.36 -0.92 6.00
CA ALA A 66 18.46 -1.85 6.28
C ALA A 66 19.25 -2.27 5.03
N GLU A 67 18.65 -2.19 3.84
CA GLU A 67 19.26 -2.52 2.55
C GLU A 67 19.13 -1.32 1.59
N ALA A 68 19.47 -0.12 2.09
CA ALA A 68 19.31 1.15 1.39
C ALA A 68 19.88 1.15 -0.04
N ASP A 69 21.06 0.59 -0.26
CA ASP A 69 21.71 0.56 -1.58
C ASP A 69 20.92 -0.29 -2.58
N LYS A 70 20.42 -1.43 -2.11
CA LYS A 70 19.63 -2.38 -2.91
C LYS A 70 18.29 -1.78 -3.30
N ILE A 71 17.56 -1.19 -2.33
CA ILE A 71 16.27 -0.55 -2.63
C ILE A 71 16.44 0.68 -3.54
N ASN A 72 17.50 1.48 -3.35
CA ASN A 72 17.78 2.63 -4.22
C ASN A 72 18.04 2.22 -5.67
N LYS A 73 18.79 1.13 -5.87
CA LYS A 73 19.01 0.56 -7.19
C LYS A 73 17.70 0.11 -7.83
N PHE A 74 16.89 -0.67 -7.11
CA PHE A 74 15.59 -1.11 -7.60
C PHE A 74 14.65 0.05 -7.98
N LEU A 75 14.59 1.09 -7.14
CA LEU A 75 13.74 2.28 -7.38
C LEU A 75 14.21 3.10 -8.59
N THR A 76 15.51 3.10 -8.88
CA THR A 76 16.10 3.76 -10.07
C THR A 76 15.81 2.96 -11.33
N ASP A 77 15.96 1.63 -11.26
CA ASP A 77 15.77 0.72 -12.39
C ASP A 77 14.27 0.53 -12.72
N ASN A 78 13.37 0.81 -11.78
CA ASN A 78 11.93 0.60 -11.93
C ASN A 78 11.14 1.89 -11.72
N SER A 79 10.88 2.59 -12.82
CA SER A 79 10.12 3.85 -12.88
C SER A 79 8.60 3.68 -12.93
N ALA A 80 8.11 2.44 -13.08
CA ALA A 80 6.69 2.13 -13.18
C ALA A 80 5.89 2.56 -11.94
N ASP A 81 4.57 2.60 -12.09
CA ASP A 81 3.65 2.84 -10.98
C ASP A 81 3.79 1.74 -9.93
N ILE A 82 3.62 2.14 -8.67
CA ILE A 82 3.71 1.21 -7.54
C ILE A 82 2.35 0.52 -7.43
N ASP A 83 2.24 -0.64 -8.06
CA ASP A 83 1.09 -1.54 -8.01
C ASP A 83 1.46 -2.91 -7.39
N ASP A 84 0.51 -3.84 -7.39
CA ASP A 84 0.73 -5.19 -6.86
C ASP A 84 1.85 -5.93 -7.61
N ALA A 85 1.97 -5.73 -8.93
CA ALA A 85 3.01 -6.35 -9.75
C ALA A 85 4.41 -5.77 -9.43
N TYR A 86 4.48 -4.47 -9.19
CA TYR A 86 5.67 -3.78 -8.71
C TYR A 86 6.13 -4.33 -7.37
N LEU A 87 5.20 -4.50 -6.42
CA LEU A 87 5.50 -5.06 -5.10
C LEU A 87 5.94 -6.53 -5.17
N SER A 88 5.40 -7.32 -6.09
CA SER A 88 5.89 -8.69 -6.33
C SER A 88 7.34 -8.67 -6.79
N LYS A 89 7.67 -7.87 -7.82
CA LYS A 89 9.05 -7.73 -8.32
C LYS A 89 10.01 -7.22 -7.25
N LEU A 90 9.56 -6.25 -6.44
CA LEU A 90 10.32 -5.75 -5.31
C LEU A 90 10.60 -6.86 -4.29
N GLY A 91 9.57 -7.64 -3.95
CA GLY A 91 9.69 -8.77 -3.05
C GLY A 91 10.73 -9.79 -3.54
N ASP A 92 10.69 -10.14 -4.83
CA ASP A 92 11.67 -11.06 -5.43
C ASP A 92 13.09 -10.49 -5.40
N TYR A 93 13.24 -9.21 -5.78
CA TYR A 93 14.52 -8.52 -5.78
C TYR A 93 15.15 -8.43 -4.39
N MET A 94 14.36 -8.09 -3.37
CA MET A 94 14.86 -7.99 -2.00
C MET A 94 15.23 -9.35 -1.40
N ASN A 95 14.58 -10.43 -1.86
CA ASN A 95 14.84 -11.79 -1.39
C ASN A 95 15.99 -12.52 -2.10
N ASN A 96 16.49 -11.98 -3.21
CA ASN A 96 17.62 -12.52 -3.96
C ASN A 96 18.95 -11.98 -3.40
#